data_AF-A0A2E9YUC1-F1
#
_entry.id   AF-A0A2E9YUC1-F1
#
_cell.length_a   1.000
_cell.length_b   1.000
_cell.length_c   1.000
_cell.angle_alpha   90.00
_cell.angle_beta   90.00
_cell.angle_gamma   90.00
#
_symmetry.space_group_name_H-M   'P 1'
#
loop_
_entity.id
_entity.type
_entity.pdbx_description
1 polymer ?
#
loop_
_entity_poly.entity_id
_entity_poly.type
_entity_poly.pdbx_seq_one_letter_code
_entity_poly.pdbx_strand_id
1 'polypeptide(L)'
;MIRSDTDMLEIFFQDARATPPRMPSGLMDRALADAIDAQPKPASKGWRGLWRAFGGAPALGGVVTATAVGFWLGVSAPGLLPDLATEIITGDTLAAADDIRVPELTAFGWDIDGG
;
A
#
# COMPACT_ATOMS: atom_id res chain seq x y z
N MET A 1 24.78 32.74 25.41
CA MET A 1 24.12 32.48 24.12
C MET A 1 24.28 31.00 23.85
N ILE A 2 23.21 30.20 23.96
CA ILE A 2 23.26 28.75 23.75
C ILE A 2 23.23 28.54 22.23
N ARG A 3 24.21 27.84 21.66
CA ARG A 3 24.23 27.50 20.22
C ARG A 3 23.02 26.64 19.89
N SER A 4 22.43 26.84 18.71
CA SER A 4 21.35 25.97 18.26
C SER A 4 21.88 24.56 17.99
N ASP A 5 21.04 23.54 18.10
CA ASP A 5 21.43 22.16 17.81
C ASP A 5 21.99 22.00 16.38
N THR A 6 21.47 22.80 15.45
CA THR A 6 21.97 22.86 14.06
C THR A 6 23.41 23.39 13.99
N ASP A 7 23.75 24.42 14.76
CA ASP A 7 25.12 24.94 14.84
C ASP A 7 26.08 23.91 15.42
N MET A 8 25.61 23.09 16.36
CA MET A 8 26.40 22.00 16.94
C MET A 8 26.61 20.86 15.93
N LEU A 9 25.58 20.48 15.18
CA LEU A 9 25.68 19.47 14.12
C LEU A 9 26.64 19.90 13.00
N GLU A 10 26.59 21.17 12.59
CA GLU A 10 27.49 21.67 11.54
C GLU A 10 28.97 21.57 11.97
N ILE A 11 29.29 21.82 13.24
CA ILE A 11 30.65 21.64 13.76
C ILE A 11 31.10 20.16 13.63
N PHE A 12 30.24 19.21 13.97
CA PHE A 12 30.55 17.78 13.83
C PHE A 12 30.72 17.37 12.37
N PHE A 13 29.93 17.91 11.45
CA PHE A 13 30.07 17.62 10.02
C PHE A 13 31.34 18.24 9.43
N GLN A 14 31.73 19.44 9.86
CA GLN A 14 32.99 20.07 9.45
C GLN A 14 34.20 19.23 9.89
N ASP A 15 34.19 18.73 11.13
CA ASP A 15 35.23 17.83 11.65
C ASP A 15 35.32 16.52 10.84
N ALA A 16 34.17 15.90 10.55
CA ALA A 16 34.10 14.68 9.75
C ALA A 16 34.57 14.87 8.30
N ARG A 17 34.36 16.04 7.69
CA ARG A 17 34.88 16.38 6.35
C ARG A 17 36.38 16.65 6.36
N ALA A 18 36.88 17.29 7.42
CA ALA A 18 38.31 17.58 7.57
C ALA A 18 39.12 16.29 7.80
N THR A 19 38.54 15.32 8.51
CA THR A 19 39.16 14.01 8.77
C THR A 19 38.26 12.88 8.28
N PRO A 20 38.21 12.61 6.97
CA PRO A 20 37.35 11.57 6.43
C PRO A 20 37.80 10.20 6.97
N PRO A 21 36.94 9.45 7.67
CA PRO A 21 37.28 8.13 8.15
C PRO A 21 37.55 7.21 6.94
N ARG A 22 38.69 6.51 6.97
CA ARG A 22 39.05 5.58 5.90
C ARG A 22 38.15 4.36 6.01
N MET A 23 37.41 4.05 4.94
CA MET A 23 36.61 2.81 4.91
C MET A 23 37.53 1.58 5.06
N PRO A 24 37.17 0.63 5.95
CA PRO A 24 37.85 -0.65 6.07
C PRO A 24 37.94 -1.38 4.72
N SER A 25 39.06 -2.07 4.49
CA SER A 25 39.26 -2.85 3.26
C SER A 25 38.17 -3.92 3.10
N GLY A 26 37.56 -3.97 1.93
CA GLY A 26 36.51 -4.94 1.59
C GLY A 26 35.12 -4.65 2.16
N LEU A 27 34.90 -3.57 2.92
CA LEU A 27 33.54 -3.20 3.34
C LEU A 27 32.66 -2.85 2.14
N MET A 28 33.20 -2.09 1.19
CA MET A 28 32.46 -1.74 -0.04
C MET A 28 32.11 -2.99 -0.84
N ASP A 29 33.05 -3.94 -0.98
CA ASP A 29 32.81 -5.18 -1.70
C ASP A 29 31.72 -6.03 -1.04
N ARG A 30 31.71 -6.09 0.30
CA ARG A 30 30.65 -6.77 1.06
C ARG A 30 29.31 -6.05 0.95
N ALA A 31 29.30 -4.72 1.03
CA ALA A 31 28.08 -3.93 0.88
C ALA A 31 27.46 -4.10 -0.51
N LEU A 32 28.29 -4.16 -1.56
CA LEU A 32 27.83 -4.44 -2.92
C LEU A 32 27.32 -5.87 -3.07
N ALA A 33 27.99 -6.86 -2.49
CA ALA A 33 27.53 -8.25 -2.50
C ALA A 33 26.17 -8.39 -1.80
N ASP A 34 26.01 -7.77 -0.63
CA ASP A 34 24.75 -7.77 0.13
C ASP A 34 23.64 -7.05 -0.66
N ALA A 35 23.94 -5.91 -1.28
CA ALA A 35 22.99 -5.19 -2.11
C ALA A 35 22.50 -6.01 -3.31
N ILE A 36 23.39 -6.77 -3.95
CA ILE A 36 23.03 -7.68 -5.05
C ILE A 36 22.11 -8.80 -4.54
N ASP A 37 22.42 -9.40 -3.39
CA ASP A 37 21.59 -10.46 -2.80
C ASP A 37 20.22 -9.96 -2.33
N ALA A 38 20.13 -8.71 -1.88
CA ALA A 38 18.90 -8.06 -1.48
C ALA A 38 18.01 -7.61 -2.66
N GLN A 39 18.50 -7.68 -3.91
CA GLN A 39 17.69 -7.28 -5.06
C GLN A 39 16.45 -8.19 -5.20
N PRO A 40 15.25 -7.59 -5.38
CA PRO A 40 14.04 -8.37 -5.57
C PRO A 40 14.17 -9.20 -6.84
N LYS A 41 14.15 -10.53 -6.68
CA LYS A 41 14.16 -11.45 -7.81
C LYS A 41 12.86 -11.25 -8.62
N PRO A 42 12.92 -11.24 -9.96
CA PRO A 42 11.73 -11.07 -10.78
C PRO A 42 10.68 -12.13 -10.41
N ALA A 43 9.44 -11.68 -10.28
CA ALA A 43 8.33 -12.57 -9.92
C ALA A 43 8.30 -13.78 -10.86
N SER A 44 8.12 -14.97 -10.28
CA SER A 44 8.10 -16.22 -11.04
C SER A 44 7.05 -16.15 -12.15
N LYS A 45 7.47 -16.25 -13.41
CA LYS A 45 6.55 -16.30 -14.56
C LYS A 45 5.73 -17.59 -14.49
N GLY A 46 4.41 -17.49 -14.62
CA GLY A 46 3.48 -18.63 -14.63
C GLY A 46 2.39 -18.57 -13.56
N TRP A 47 1.63 -19.66 -13.43
CA TRP A 47 0.46 -19.76 -12.55
C TRP A 47 0.73 -19.34 -11.10
N ARG A 48 1.91 -19.71 -10.55
CA ARG A 48 2.30 -19.32 -9.19
C ARG A 48 2.54 -17.82 -9.02
N GLY A 49 3.00 -17.12 -10.06
CA GLY A 49 3.15 -15.67 -10.07
C GLY A 49 1.79 -14.96 -10.09
N LEU A 50 0.84 -15.50 -10.86
CA LEU A 50 -0.54 -14.99 -10.90
C LEU A 50 -1.23 -15.16 -9.53
N TRP A 51 -1.08 -16.33 -8.91
CA TRP A 51 -1.60 -16.57 -7.54
C TRP A 51 -0.98 -15.66 -6.48
N ARG A 52 0.31 -15.31 -6.61
CA ARG A 52 0.95 -14.32 -5.74
C ARG A 52 0.49 -12.90 -6.03
N ALA A 53 0.21 -12.55 -7.28
CA ALA A 53 -0.29 -11.23 -7.67
C ALA A 53 -1.68 -10.92 -7.09
N PHE A 54 -2.53 -11.93 -6.92
CA PHE A 54 -3.83 -11.78 -6.23
C PHE A 54 -3.71 -11.61 -4.71
N GLY A 55 -2.51 -11.76 -4.13
CA GLY A 55 -2.28 -11.63 -2.68
C GLY A 55 -2.07 -12.97 -1.96
N GLY A 56 -1.97 -14.10 -2.68
CA GLY A 56 -1.71 -15.41 -2.07
C GLY A 56 -2.88 -15.95 -1.24
N ALA A 57 -2.58 -16.72 -0.19
CA ALA A 57 -3.60 -17.32 0.70
C ALA A 57 -4.64 -16.33 1.30
N PRO A 58 -4.28 -15.10 1.72
CA PRO A 58 -5.28 -14.13 2.21
C PRO A 58 -6.32 -13.72 1.15
N ALA A 59 -5.98 -13.77 -0.14
CA ALA A 59 -6.92 -13.48 -1.23
C ALA A 59 -8.10 -14.46 -1.25
N LEU A 60 -7.89 -15.71 -0.80
CA LEU A 60 -8.95 -16.72 -0.71
C LEU A 60 -10.01 -16.35 0.32
N GLY A 61 -9.64 -15.64 1.39
CA GLY A 61 -10.59 -15.20 2.41
C GLY A 61 -11.64 -14.23 1.85
N GLY A 62 -11.23 -13.30 1.00
CA GLY A 62 -12.14 -12.38 0.30
C GLY A 62 -13.11 -13.11 -0.62
N VAL A 63 -12.61 -14.07 -1.41
CA VAL A 63 -13.44 -14.88 -2.32
C VAL A 63 -14.46 -15.72 -1.55
N VAL A 64 -14.06 -16.38 -0.47
CA VAL A 64 -14.98 -17.15 0.39
C VAL A 64 -16.05 -16.25 0.99
N THR A 65 -15.66 -15.08 1.49
CA THR A 65 -16.60 -14.12 2.08
C THR A 65 -17.59 -13.59 1.04
N ALA A 66 -17.12 -13.22 -0.15
CA ALA A 66 -17.98 -12.81 -1.26
C ALA A 66 -18.96 -13.92 -1.69
N THR A 67 -18.51 -15.18 -1.68
CA THR A 67 -19.37 -16.33 -2.01
C THR A 67 -20.43 -16.57 -0.94
N ALA A 68 -20.07 -16.46 0.35
CA ALA A 68 -21.01 -16.58 1.46
C ALA A 68 -22.06 -15.45 1.45
N VAL A 69 -21.64 -14.21 1.17
CA VAL A 69 -22.56 -13.07 1.02
C VAL A 69 -23.47 -13.27 -0.20
N GLY A 70 -22.94 -13.71 -1.34
CA GLY A 70 -23.74 -14.01 -2.54
C GLY A 70 -24.76 -15.12 -2.29
N PHE A 71 -24.37 -16.19 -1.59
CA PHE A 71 -25.29 -17.25 -1.18
C PHE A 71 -26.38 -16.74 -0.24
N TRP A 72 -26.01 -15.93 0.76
CA TRP A 72 -26.96 -15.32 1.69
C TRP A 72 -27.99 -14.45 0.95
N LEU A 73 -27.54 -13.56 0.06
CA LEU A 73 -28.41 -12.72 -0.78
C LEU A 73 -29.32 -13.55 -1.71
N GLY A 74 -28.83 -14.68 -2.23
CA GLY A 74 -29.63 -15.57 -3.08
C GLY A 74 -30.72 -16.33 -2.32
N VAL A 75 -30.46 -16.71 -1.07
CA VAL A 75 -31.42 -17.49 -0.24
C VAL A 75 -32.45 -16.60 0.43
N SER A 76 -32.07 -15.38 0.86
CA SER A 76 -33.00 -14.40 1.41
C SER A 76 -33.24 -13.28 0.40
N ALA A 77 -33.79 -13.63 -0.77
CA ALA A 77 -34.38 -12.65 -1.67
C ALA A 77 -35.42 -11.84 -0.88
N PRO A 78 -35.15 -10.57 -0.49
CA PRO A 78 -36.13 -9.78 0.22
C PRO A 78 -37.34 -9.64 -0.71
N GLY A 79 -38.57 -9.76 -0.19
CA GLY A 79 -39.81 -9.64 -0.97
C GLY A 79 -40.01 -8.31 -1.71
N LEU A 80 -39.01 -7.42 -1.68
CA LEU A 80 -38.90 -6.12 -2.35
C LEU A 80 -38.24 -6.19 -3.75
N LEU A 81 -37.90 -7.39 -4.26
CA LEU A 81 -37.26 -7.52 -5.57
C LEU A 81 -38.13 -7.20 -6.79
N PRO A 82 -39.47 -7.41 -6.81
CA PRO A 82 -40.28 -6.99 -7.95
C PRO A 82 -40.19 -5.48 -8.15
N ASP A 83 -40.19 -4.70 -7.06
CA ASP A 83 -40.21 -3.24 -7.10
C ASP A 83 -38.86 -2.66 -7.49
N LEU A 84 -37.76 -3.14 -6.89
CA LEU A 84 -36.39 -2.69 -7.22
C LEU A 84 -35.95 -3.10 -8.63
N ALA A 85 -36.30 -4.31 -9.10
CA ALA A 85 -35.99 -4.72 -10.46
C ALA A 85 -36.77 -3.88 -11.48
N THR A 86 -38.04 -3.57 -11.19
CA THR A 86 -38.83 -2.64 -12.00
C THR A 86 -38.24 -1.24 -11.94
N GLU A 87 -37.83 -0.71 -10.79
CA GLU A 87 -37.21 0.62 -10.66
C GLU A 87 -35.89 0.73 -11.47
N ILE A 88 -35.04 -0.31 -11.43
CA ILE A 88 -33.78 -0.36 -12.19
C ILE A 88 -34.03 -0.51 -13.71
N ILE A 89 -35.02 -1.31 -14.10
CA ILE A 89 -35.38 -1.54 -15.52
C ILE A 89 -36.11 -0.32 -16.12
N THR A 90 -36.93 0.36 -15.32
CA THR A 90 -37.77 1.49 -15.77
C THR A 90 -37.09 2.85 -15.59
N GLY A 91 -36.01 2.92 -14.80
CA GLY A 91 -35.07 4.04 -14.78
C GLY A 91 -35.53 5.28 -14.01
N ASP A 92 -36.37 5.14 -12.98
CA ASP A 92 -36.72 6.27 -12.13
C ASP A 92 -35.63 6.47 -11.06
N THR A 93 -34.69 7.37 -11.35
CA THR A 93 -33.53 7.63 -10.50
C THR A 93 -33.92 8.47 -9.29
N LEU A 94 -33.95 7.88 -8.08
CA LEU A 94 -33.81 8.65 -6.85
C LEU A 94 -32.35 8.62 -6.40
N ALA A 95 -31.72 9.78 -6.56
CA ALA A 95 -30.36 10.08 -6.18
C ALA A 95 -30.11 9.87 -4.69
N ALA A 96 -29.03 9.16 -4.36
CA ALA A 96 -28.15 9.45 -3.24
C ALA A 96 -26.79 8.74 -3.44
N ALA A 97 -26.07 9.14 -4.48
CA ALA A 97 -24.66 8.79 -4.67
C ALA A 97 -23.74 9.78 -3.93
N ASP A 98 -24.03 10.11 -2.68
CA ASP A 98 -23.35 11.20 -1.95
C ASP A 98 -22.42 10.74 -0.82
N ASP A 99 -22.32 9.43 -0.54
CA ASP A 99 -21.58 8.96 0.66
C ASP A 99 -20.47 7.94 0.40
N ILE A 100 -19.92 7.90 -0.82
CA ILE A 100 -18.56 7.34 -1.00
C ILE A 100 -17.58 8.43 -0.57
N ARG A 101 -17.43 8.61 0.75
CA ARG A 101 -16.33 9.38 1.30
C ARG A 101 -15.04 8.65 0.92
N VAL A 102 -14.10 9.35 0.31
CA VAL A 102 -12.75 8.88 -0.02
C VAL A 102 -11.72 9.36 1.04
N PRO A 103 -11.83 9.05 2.35
CA PRO A 103 -10.83 9.51 3.32
C PRO A 103 -9.72 8.47 3.57
N GLU A 104 -9.75 7.28 2.97
CA GLU A 104 -8.74 6.24 3.29
C GLU A 104 -7.55 6.15 2.32
N LEU A 105 -7.58 6.82 1.16
CA LEU A 105 -6.45 6.76 0.23
C LEU A 105 -5.30 7.73 0.58
N THR A 106 -5.53 8.66 1.52
CA THR A 106 -4.53 9.63 1.99
C THR A 106 -3.96 9.30 3.38
N ALA A 107 -4.39 8.20 4.00
CA ALA A 107 -3.92 7.78 5.32
C ALA A 107 -2.46 7.28 5.34
N PHE A 108 -1.83 7.09 4.18
CA PHE A 108 -0.42 6.75 4.06
C PHE A 108 0.48 8.00 4.10
N GLY A 109 0.41 8.74 5.20
CA GLY A 109 1.47 9.56 5.84
C GLY A 109 2.69 10.05 5.03
N TRP A 110 2.52 10.53 3.81
CA TRP A 110 3.50 11.37 3.12
C TRP A 110 2.87 12.75 2.98
N ASP A 111 3.01 13.54 4.05
CA ASP A 111 2.79 14.98 4.01
C ASP A 111 3.80 15.57 3.00
N ILE A 112 3.29 15.95 1.83
CA ILE A 112 4.05 16.64 0.78
C ILE A 112 3.55 18.08 0.65
N ASP A 113 3.39 18.78 1.77
CA ASP A 113 3.18 20.23 1.75
C ASP A 113 4.41 20.95 2.34
N GLY A 114 5.35 21.23 1.45
CA GLY A 114 6.54 22.05 1.68
C GLY A 114 6.97 22.72 0.39
N GLY A 115 6.26 23.80 0.03
CA GLY A 115 6.59 24.71 -1.07
C GLY A 115 6.10 26.11 -0.74
#